data_AF-A0A6I3F1W3-F1
#
_entry.id   AF-A0A6I3F1W3-F1
#
_cell.length_a   1.000
_cell.length_b   1.000
_cell.length_c   1.000
_cell.angle_alpha   90.00
_cell.angle_beta   90.00
_cell.angle_gamma   90.00
#
_symmetry.space_group_name_H-M   'P 1'
#
loop_
_entity.id
_entity.type
_entity.pdbx_description
1 polymer ?
#
loop_
_entity_poly.entity_id
_entity_poly.type
_entity_poly.pdbx_seq_one_letter_code
_entity_poly.pdbx_strand_id
1 'polypeptide(L)'
;MSTSRHFQPRRRSARPAGQPRRPSQFQVPPHHHHVTIDASNVEFWLNHLRESAIKARVENDTEIGDRFDEMADDLAACVAAGWRDVDGRPVRHWHYHMHVTPHPSGLLEHFIELWPEHLAA
;
A
#
# COMPACT_ATOMS: atom_id res chain seq x y z
N MET A 1 -25.53 52.22 31.16
CA MET A 1 -25.33 51.47 32.43
C MET A 1 -24.65 50.15 32.09
N SER A 2 -23.42 49.96 32.58
CA SER A 2 -22.59 48.75 32.45
C SER A 2 -23.17 47.57 33.22
N THR A 3 -22.97 46.34 32.74
CA THR A 3 -22.36 45.28 33.57
C THR A 3 -21.51 44.34 32.71
N SER A 4 -20.25 44.21 33.13
CA SER A 4 -19.22 43.34 32.62
C SER A 4 -19.51 41.86 32.88
N ARG A 5 -19.00 40.97 32.02
CA ARG A 5 -18.46 39.67 32.48
C ARG A 5 -17.07 39.47 31.89
N HIS A 6 -16.07 39.61 32.76
CA HIS A 6 -14.69 39.26 32.52
C HIS A 6 -14.54 37.74 32.39
N PHE A 7 -13.89 37.30 31.33
CA PHE A 7 -13.47 35.92 31.15
C PHE A 7 -12.14 35.72 31.89
N GLN A 8 -12.11 34.85 32.91
CA GLN A 8 -10.87 34.48 33.58
C GLN A 8 -10.15 33.38 32.78
N PRO A 9 -8.83 33.51 32.52
CA PRO A 9 -8.06 32.45 31.87
C PRO A 9 -7.85 31.26 32.83
N ARG A 10 -8.22 30.05 32.38
CA ARG A 10 -7.94 28.80 33.09
C ARG A 10 -6.42 28.58 33.22
N ARG A 11 -5.98 28.31 34.44
CA ARG A 11 -4.61 27.95 34.81
C ARG A 11 -4.09 26.79 33.94
N ARG A 12 -2.92 26.98 33.30
CA ARG A 12 -2.11 25.90 32.73
C ARG A 12 -1.57 25.04 33.87
N SER A 13 -2.03 23.81 33.99
CA SER A 13 -1.37 22.79 34.82
C SER A 13 -0.02 22.48 34.21
N ALA A 14 1.05 22.80 34.94
CA ALA A 14 2.42 22.43 34.57
C ALA A 14 2.56 20.89 34.59
N ARG A 15 3.14 20.33 33.52
CA ARG A 15 3.43 18.90 33.40
C ARG A 15 4.61 18.56 34.33
N PRO A 16 4.54 17.53 35.18
CA PRO A 16 5.68 17.15 36.01
C PRO A 16 6.83 16.67 35.13
N ALA A 17 8.00 17.28 35.31
CA ALA A 17 9.26 16.86 34.71
C ALA A 17 9.73 15.56 35.36
N GLY A 18 10.08 14.55 34.57
CA GLY A 18 10.79 13.38 35.09
C GLY A 18 10.35 12.00 34.62
N GLN A 19 9.40 11.85 33.68
CA GLN A 19 9.24 10.54 33.04
C GLN A 19 10.36 10.35 32.00
N PRO A 20 11.20 9.30 32.13
CA PRO A 20 12.05 8.89 31.03
C PRO A 20 11.13 8.61 29.84
N ARG A 21 11.35 9.32 28.72
CA ARG A 21 10.72 8.93 27.46
C ARG A 21 11.17 7.49 27.22
N ARG A 22 10.26 6.51 27.32
CA ARG A 22 10.51 5.19 26.71
C ARG A 22 11.05 5.47 25.31
N PRO A 23 12.11 4.79 24.84
CA PRO A 23 12.47 4.90 23.44
C PRO A 23 11.20 4.55 22.68
N SER A 24 10.67 5.56 21.97
CA SER A 24 9.60 5.36 21.03
C SER A 24 10.13 4.24 20.16
N GLN A 25 9.53 3.06 20.26
CA GLN A 25 9.63 2.09 19.18
C GLN A 25 9.35 2.92 17.94
N PHE A 26 10.32 3.04 17.06
CA PHE A 26 10.13 3.68 15.77
C PHE A 26 9.03 2.86 15.11
N GLN A 27 7.76 3.28 15.29
CA GLN A 27 6.67 2.87 14.45
C GLN A 27 6.99 3.52 13.13
N VAL A 28 7.73 2.80 12.29
CA VAL A 28 7.70 3.06 10.85
C VAL A 28 6.24 2.85 10.48
N PRO A 29 5.49 3.91 10.14
CA PRO A 29 4.11 3.73 9.74
C PRO A 29 4.10 2.84 8.50
N PRO A 30 3.16 1.90 8.39
CA PRO A 30 3.08 1.04 7.23
C PRO A 30 2.98 1.89 5.96
N HIS A 31 3.86 1.62 5.00
CA HIS A 31 3.80 2.23 3.68
C HIS A 31 2.70 1.52 2.89
N HIS A 32 1.55 2.16 2.75
CA HIS A 32 0.45 1.67 1.92
C HIS A 32 0.52 2.36 0.55
N HIS A 33 0.80 1.58 -0.48
CA HIS A 33 0.66 2.03 -1.86
C HIS A 33 -0.57 1.33 -2.45
N HIS A 34 -1.66 2.07 -2.60
CA HIS A 34 -2.83 1.62 -3.36
C HIS A 34 -2.86 2.37 -4.68
N VAL A 35 -2.85 1.62 -5.79
CA VAL A 35 -2.89 2.19 -7.14
C VAL A 35 -3.92 1.49 -8.00
N THR A 36 -4.59 2.28 -8.83
CA THR A 36 -5.50 1.79 -9.87
C THR A 36 -4.77 1.71 -11.21
N ILE A 37 -4.87 0.56 -11.86
CA ILE A 37 -4.26 0.25 -13.15
C ILE A 37 -5.36 0.14 -14.21
N ASP A 38 -5.31 0.99 -15.22
CA ASP A 38 -6.26 1.02 -16.32
C ASP A 38 -5.53 1.13 -17.68
N ALA A 39 -6.28 1.18 -18.76
CA ALA A 39 -5.73 1.22 -20.12
C ALA A 39 -4.75 2.39 -20.36
N SER A 40 -4.83 3.47 -19.59
CA SER A 40 -3.95 4.64 -19.76
C SER A 40 -2.56 4.47 -19.15
N ASN A 41 -2.41 3.55 -18.17
CA ASN A 41 -1.16 3.38 -17.43
C ASN A 41 -0.66 1.92 -17.39
N VAL A 42 -1.34 0.99 -18.06
CA VAL A 42 -1.05 -0.44 -17.97
C VAL A 42 0.36 -0.82 -18.44
N GLU A 43 0.89 -0.15 -19.47
CA GLU A 43 2.25 -0.41 -19.96
C GLU A 43 3.31 -0.09 -18.90
N PHE A 44 3.13 1.02 -18.17
CA PHE A 44 4.00 1.39 -17.05
C PHE A 44 3.96 0.30 -15.97
N TRP A 45 2.77 -0.15 -15.59
CA TRP A 45 2.61 -1.13 -14.53
C TRP A 45 3.12 -2.51 -14.91
N LEU A 46 2.91 -2.97 -16.15
CA LEU A 46 3.52 -4.21 -16.64
C LEU A 46 5.04 -4.17 -16.57
N ASN A 47 5.65 -3.05 -16.96
CA ASN A 47 7.10 -2.89 -16.83
C ASN A 47 7.54 -2.85 -15.36
N HIS A 48 6.81 -2.11 -14.51
CA HIS A 48 7.11 -2.00 -13.08
C HIS A 48 7.07 -3.36 -12.37
N LEU A 49 6.07 -4.20 -12.66
CA LEU A 49 5.96 -5.54 -12.07
C LEU A 49 7.16 -6.41 -12.47
N ARG A 50 7.55 -6.42 -13.75
CA ARG A 50 8.71 -7.17 -14.26
C ARG A 50 10.03 -6.68 -13.68
N GLU A 51 10.23 -5.38 -13.58
CA GLU A 51 11.42 -4.80 -12.94
C GLU A 51 11.49 -5.16 -11.45
N SER A 52 10.33 -5.17 -10.77
CA SER A 52 10.23 -5.58 -9.37
C SER A 52 10.54 -7.07 -9.18
N ALA A 53 10.12 -7.92 -10.11
CA ALA A 53 10.49 -9.34 -10.13
C ALA A 53 12.01 -9.55 -10.24
N ILE A 54 12.66 -8.83 -11.16
CA ILE A 54 14.13 -8.87 -11.33
C ILE A 54 14.83 -8.41 -10.06
N LYS A 55 14.37 -7.29 -9.48
CA LYS A 55 14.96 -6.74 -8.26
C LYS A 55 14.86 -7.71 -7.08
N ALA A 56 13.69 -8.31 -6.86
CA ALA A 56 13.49 -9.30 -5.80
C ALA A 56 14.44 -10.49 -5.93
N ARG A 57 14.63 -11.01 -7.16
CA ARG A 57 15.59 -12.09 -7.43
C ARG A 57 17.05 -11.70 -7.17
N VAL A 58 17.43 -10.47 -7.52
CA VAL A 58 18.78 -9.93 -7.20
C VAL A 58 18.98 -9.83 -5.69
N GLU A 59 17.93 -9.55 -4.93
CA GLU A 59 17.92 -9.53 -3.46
C GLU A 59 17.78 -10.94 -2.84
N ASN A 60 17.83 -11.98 -3.67
CA ASN A 60 17.71 -13.40 -3.29
C ASN A 60 16.35 -13.76 -2.67
N ASP A 61 15.30 -13.02 -3.04
CA ASP A 61 13.91 -13.29 -2.72
C ASP A 61 13.17 -13.79 -3.97
N THR A 62 13.36 -15.07 -4.28
CA THR A 62 12.79 -15.69 -5.48
C THR A 62 11.28 -15.83 -5.40
N GLU A 63 10.73 -16.07 -4.20
CA GLU A 63 9.28 -16.20 -4.00
C GLU A 63 8.57 -14.88 -4.34
N ILE A 64 9.08 -13.75 -3.85
CA ILE A 64 8.54 -12.44 -4.24
C ILE A 64 8.72 -12.19 -5.74
N GLY A 65 9.87 -12.57 -6.29
CA GLY A 65 10.14 -12.45 -7.72
C GLY A 65 9.10 -13.17 -8.58
N ASP A 66 8.80 -14.41 -8.24
CA ASP A 66 7.84 -15.24 -8.96
C ASP A 66 6.41 -14.70 -8.83
N ARG A 67 6.03 -14.19 -7.65
CA ARG A 67 4.72 -13.54 -7.46
C ARG A 67 4.55 -12.30 -8.33
N PHE A 68 5.58 -11.49 -8.50
CA PHE A 68 5.52 -10.33 -9.40
C PHE A 68 5.36 -10.73 -10.87
N ASP A 69 6.00 -11.81 -11.31
CA ASP A 69 5.84 -12.33 -12.67
C ASP A 69 4.42 -12.88 -12.89
N GLU A 70 3.88 -13.66 -11.94
CA GLU A 70 2.49 -14.14 -12.00
C GLU A 70 1.50 -12.97 -12.14
N MET A 71 1.67 -11.92 -11.32
CA MET A 71 0.84 -10.71 -11.41
C MET A 71 0.96 -9.98 -12.75
N ALA A 72 2.17 -9.93 -13.32
CA ALA A 72 2.39 -9.32 -14.63
C ALA A 72 1.74 -10.13 -15.74
N ASP A 73 1.81 -11.46 -15.67
CA ASP A 73 1.23 -12.38 -16.65
C ASP A 73 -0.30 -12.34 -16.60
N ASP A 74 -0.91 -12.32 -15.42
CA ASP A 74 -2.37 -12.18 -15.25
C ASP A 74 -2.89 -10.86 -15.82
N LEU A 75 -2.20 -9.75 -15.53
CA LEU A 75 -2.55 -8.43 -16.08
C LEU A 75 -2.38 -8.41 -17.60
N ALA A 76 -1.28 -8.97 -18.13
CA ALA A 76 -1.02 -9.03 -19.56
C ALA A 76 -2.07 -9.89 -20.30
N ALA A 77 -2.48 -11.02 -19.72
CA ALA A 77 -3.53 -11.87 -20.25
C ALA A 77 -4.87 -11.14 -20.28
N CYS A 78 -5.21 -10.40 -19.23
CA CYS A 78 -6.42 -9.59 -19.17
C CYS A 78 -6.45 -8.52 -20.27
N VAL A 79 -5.33 -7.82 -20.48
CA VAL A 79 -5.18 -6.81 -21.53
C VAL A 79 -5.29 -7.44 -22.92
N ALA A 80 -4.60 -8.57 -23.15
CA ALA A 80 -4.66 -9.30 -24.42
C ALA A 80 -6.08 -9.81 -24.73
N ALA A 81 -6.86 -10.14 -23.71
CA ALA A 81 -8.28 -10.50 -23.81
C ALA A 81 -9.21 -9.28 -23.96
N GLY A 82 -8.67 -8.06 -24.10
CA GLY A 82 -9.44 -6.84 -24.26
C GLY A 82 -10.11 -6.37 -22.96
N TRP A 83 -9.37 -6.42 -21.84
CA TRP A 83 -9.84 -6.09 -20.48
C TRP A 83 -10.95 -7.03 -20.00
N ARG A 84 -10.67 -8.33 -20.06
CA ARG A 84 -11.56 -9.39 -19.57
C ARG A 84 -10.81 -10.35 -18.67
N ASP A 85 -11.48 -10.85 -17.64
CA ASP A 85 -10.92 -11.89 -16.77
C ASP A 85 -10.99 -13.28 -17.44
N VAL A 86 -10.51 -14.30 -16.73
CA VAL A 86 -10.50 -15.70 -17.19
C VAL A 86 -11.91 -16.27 -17.45
N ASP A 87 -12.93 -15.72 -16.81
CA ASP A 87 -14.34 -16.09 -16.99
C ASP A 87 -15.01 -15.27 -18.12
N GLY A 88 -14.27 -14.36 -18.77
CA GLY A 88 -14.75 -13.47 -19.82
C GLY A 88 -15.52 -12.23 -19.32
N ARG A 89 -15.56 -11.99 -18.01
CA ARG A 89 -16.20 -10.82 -17.39
C ARG A 89 -15.39 -9.56 -17.69
N PRO A 90 -16.04 -8.45 -18.03
CA PRO A 90 -15.34 -7.20 -18.31
C PRO A 90 -14.71 -6.64 -17.04
N VAL A 91 -13.42 -6.33 -17.13
CA VAL A 91 -12.62 -5.70 -16.07
C VAL A 91 -12.55 -4.21 -16.35
N ARG A 92 -12.85 -3.39 -15.34
CA ARG A 92 -12.78 -1.93 -15.41
C ARG A 92 -11.36 -1.42 -15.22
N HIS A 93 -10.71 -1.91 -14.18
CA HIS A 93 -9.33 -1.61 -13.80
C HIS A 93 -8.84 -2.66 -12.82
N TRP A 94 -7.54 -2.72 -12.57
CA TRP A 94 -6.94 -3.54 -11.52
C TRP A 94 -6.50 -2.68 -10.34
N HIS A 95 -6.50 -3.27 -9.16
CA HIS A 95 -5.99 -2.67 -7.94
C HIS A 95 -4.67 -3.33 -7.58
N TYR A 96 -3.64 -2.53 -7.38
CA TYR A 96 -2.35 -2.95 -6.86
C TYR A 96 -2.21 -2.47 -5.42
N HIS A 97 -1.89 -3.39 -4.51
CA HIS A 97 -1.60 -3.08 -3.12
C HIS A 97 -0.32 -3.75 -2.69
N MET A 98 0.61 -2.95 -2.18
CA MET A 98 1.82 -3.44 -1.53
C MET A 98 1.90 -2.87 -0.12
N HIS A 99 2.18 -3.76 0.83
CA HIS A 99 2.33 -3.44 2.24
C HIS A 99 3.52 -4.20 2.81
N VAL A 100 4.38 -3.51 3.56
CA VAL A 100 5.54 -4.12 4.21
C VAL A 100 5.39 -3.96 5.71
N THR A 101 5.31 -5.10 6.42
CA THR A 101 5.18 -5.13 7.87
C THR A 101 6.41 -5.69 8.55
N PRO A 102 6.89 -5.07 9.63
CA PRO A 102 7.88 -5.71 10.49
C PRO A 102 7.23 -6.88 11.24
N HIS A 103 7.81 -8.07 11.10
CA HIS A 103 7.39 -9.28 11.80
C HIS A 103 8.12 -9.41 13.15
N PRO A 104 7.51 -10.04 14.19
CA PRO A 104 8.15 -10.24 15.50
C PRO A 104 9.50 -10.98 15.48
N SER A 105 9.81 -11.73 14.41
CA SER A 105 11.12 -12.36 14.21
C SER A 105 12.23 -11.38 13.82
N GLY A 106 11.91 -10.12 13.53
CA GLY A 106 12.84 -9.12 13.01
C GLY A 106 12.98 -9.11 11.48
N LEU A 107 12.24 -10.00 10.79
CA LEU A 107 12.14 -10.00 9.32
C LEU A 107 11.07 -9.00 8.84
N LEU A 108 11.17 -8.57 7.59
CA LEU A 108 10.13 -7.81 6.91
C LEU A 108 9.23 -8.78 6.14
N GLU A 109 7.93 -8.67 6.36
CA GLU A 109 6.92 -9.38 5.58
C GLU A 109 6.40 -8.47 4.47
N HIS A 110 6.46 -8.97 3.25
CA HIS A 110 5.89 -8.31 2.08
C HIS A 110 4.54 -8.92 1.78
N PHE A 111 3.50 -8.10 1.81
CA PHE A 111 2.19 -8.43 1.31
C PHE A 111 1.98 -7.68 -0.01
N ILE A 112 1.88 -8.41 -1.11
CA ILE A 112 1.64 -7.87 -2.44
C ILE A 112 0.39 -8.55 -2.99
N GLU A 113 -0.56 -7.75 -3.44
CA GLU A 113 -1.83 -8.21 -3.96
C GLU A 113 -2.19 -7.40 -5.22
N LEU A 114 -2.68 -8.11 -6.23
CA LEU A 114 -3.20 -7.55 -7.46
C LEU A 114 -4.56 -8.19 -7.74
N TRP A 115 -5.63 -7.41 -7.89
CA TRP A 115 -6.96 -7.95 -8.15
C TRP A 115 -7.79 -7.07 -9.10
N PRO A 116 -8.66 -7.67 -9.94
CA PRO A 116 -9.48 -6.94 -10.89
C PRO A 116 -10.74 -6.34 -10.22
N GLU A 117 -11.11 -5.13 -10.60
CA GLU A 117 -12.46 -4.58 -10.42
C GLU A 117 -13.28 -4.85 -11.67
N HIS A 118 -14.38 -5.59 -11.52
CA HIS A 118 -15.30 -5.88 -12.62
C HIS A 118 -16.30 -4.75 -12.79
N LEU A 119 -16.75 -4.52 -14.03
CA LEU A 119 -17.95 -3.71 -14.26
C LEU A 119 -19.16 -4.41 -13.63
N ALA A 120 -20.00 -3.67 -12.91
CA ALA A 120 -21.26 -4.21 -12.40
C ALA A 120 -22.08 -4.79 -13.56
N ALA A 121 -22.59 -6.01 -13.37
CA ALA A 121 -23.38 -6.74 -14.35
C ALA A 121 -24.72 -6.06 -14.66
#